data_AF-A0A9P0NN89-F1
#
_entry.id   AF-A0A9P0NN89-F1
#
_cell.length_a   1.000
_cell.length_b   1.000
_cell.length_c   1.000
_cell.angle_alpha   90.00
_cell.angle_beta   90.00
_cell.angle_gamma   90.00
#
_symmetry.space_group_name_H-M   'P 1'
#
loop_
_entity.id
_entity.type
_entity.pdbx_description
1 polymer ?
#
loop_
_entity_poly.entity_id
_entity_poly.type
_entity_poly.pdbx_seq_one_letter_code
_entity_poly.pdbx_strand_id
1 'polypeptide(L)'
;MYLLLSFLFSNVLSFPNGNTNSSNDHLLIEHSVTQESAENAIQHIVPDLMIGFGCKKCTTREIEYCLSNDVIEDHCCCQRKYHEVFPYIEHTCYVRSRNCEPTVRDCGVFDRLLTCCCHHYLGTKCK
;
A
#
# COMPACT_ATOMS: atom_id res chain seq x y z
N MET A 1 42.59 8.40 67.27
CA MET A 1 42.12 7.02 67.48
C MET A 1 40.65 6.97 67.09
N TYR A 2 40.26 5.98 66.27
CA TYR A 2 38.96 5.73 65.61
C TYR A 2 38.71 6.58 64.33
N LEU A 3 39.01 6.11 63.10
CA LEU A 3 38.38 5.09 62.22
C LEU A 3 36.93 5.39 61.80
N LEU A 4 36.58 4.93 60.58
CA LEU A 4 35.28 4.85 59.88
C LEU A 4 35.11 5.91 58.77
N LEU A 5 34.64 5.62 57.55
CA LEU A 5 34.57 4.40 56.73
C LEU A 5 34.18 4.90 55.32
N SER A 6 34.81 4.38 54.29
CA SER A 6 34.61 4.71 52.87
C SER A 6 33.29 4.17 52.31
N PHE A 7 32.60 4.95 51.47
CA PHE A 7 31.69 4.41 50.44
C PHE A 7 31.71 5.31 49.19
N LEU A 8 32.44 4.88 48.16
CA LEU A 8 32.28 5.37 46.80
C LEU A 8 31.15 4.55 46.17
N PHE A 9 30.02 5.20 45.86
CA PHE A 9 28.94 4.59 45.10
C PHE A 9 29.33 4.55 43.61
N SER A 10 29.88 3.41 43.16
CA SER A 10 29.97 3.09 41.74
C SER A 10 28.59 2.62 41.26
N ASN A 11 27.84 3.49 40.59
CA ASN A 11 26.64 3.10 39.86
C ASN A 11 27.07 2.37 38.58
N VAL A 12 27.11 1.04 38.63
CA VAL A 12 27.18 0.19 37.43
C VAL A 12 25.75 0.04 36.92
N LEU A 13 25.38 0.84 35.92
CA LEU A 13 24.17 0.60 35.15
C LEU A 13 24.43 -0.57 34.19
N SER A 14 24.05 -1.76 34.60
CA SER A 14 23.93 -2.92 33.70
C SER A 14 22.71 -2.69 32.79
N PHE A 15 22.96 -2.37 31.53
CA PHE A 15 21.91 -2.39 30.51
C PHE A 15 21.54 -3.85 30.21
N PRO A 16 20.25 -4.24 30.24
CA PRO A 16 19.86 -5.53 29.73
C PRO A 16 20.07 -5.53 28.22
N ASN A 17 20.87 -6.49 27.75
CA ASN A 17 21.01 -6.87 26.35
C ASN A 17 19.67 -7.39 25.85
N GLY A 18 18.77 -6.48 25.51
CA GLY A 18 17.53 -6.76 24.81
C GLY A 18 17.89 -7.17 23.40
N ASN A 19 17.97 -8.49 23.18
CA ASN A 19 18.01 -9.11 21.87
C ASN A 19 16.72 -8.76 21.13
N THR A 20 16.64 -7.57 20.55
CA THR A 20 15.64 -7.27 19.55
C THR A 20 16.09 -7.98 18.28
N ASN A 21 15.58 -9.20 18.07
CA ASN A 21 15.28 -9.67 16.72
C ASN A 21 14.25 -8.71 16.11
N SER A 22 14.68 -7.47 15.83
CA SER A 22 14.03 -6.63 14.84
C SER A 22 14.57 -7.17 13.53
N SER A 23 13.85 -8.12 12.95
CA SER A 23 13.94 -8.33 11.51
C SER A 23 13.53 -6.99 10.88
N ASN A 24 14.51 -6.09 10.76
CA ASN A 24 14.45 -4.91 9.92
C ASN A 24 14.40 -5.43 8.48
N ASP A 25 13.26 -6.00 8.10
CA ASP A 25 12.86 -6.06 6.71
C ASP A 25 12.70 -4.60 6.31
N HIS A 26 13.78 -4.02 5.78
CA HIS A 26 13.69 -2.79 5.02
C HIS A 26 12.77 -3.10 3.83
N LEU A 27 11.45 -2.88 3.98
CA LEU A 27 10.51 -2.97 2.89
C LEU A 27 10.93 -1.93 1.86
N LEU A 28 11.61 -2.41 0.81
CA LEU A 28 12.03 -1.57 -0.30
C LEU A 28 10.77 -1.04 -0.98
N ILE A 29 10.68 0.28 -1.16
CA ILE A 29 9.57 0.88 -1.91
C ILE A 29 9.71 0.44 -3.37
N GLU A 30 8.65 -0.15 -3.92
CA GLU A 30 8.56 -0.44 -5.36
C GLU A 30 8.24 0.86 -6.11
N HIS A 31 7.18 1.54 -5.71
CA HIS A 31 6.77 2.85 -6.20
C HIS A 31 5.83 3.54 -5.19
N SER A 32 5.63 4.84 -5.38
CA SER A 32 4.66 5.61 -4.63
C SER A 32 4.05 6.71 -5.50
N VAL A 33 2.77 6.99 -5.25
CA VAL A 33 2.02 8.12 -5.77
C VAL A 33 1.75 9.04 -4.58
N THR A 34 2.27 10.26 -4.62
CA THR A 34 2.04 11.26 -3.58
C THR A 34 0.66 11.89 -3.75
N GLN A 35 0.11 12.46 -2.67
CA GLN A 35 -1.11 13.26 -2.74
C GLN A 35 -1.06 14.32 -3.83
N GLU A 36 0.03 15.10 -3.91
CA GLU A 36 0.21 16.13 -4.95
C GLU A 36 0.17 15.53 -6.38
N SER A 37 0.84 14.40 -6.60
CA SER A 37 0.83 13.74 -7.91
C SER A 37 -0.57 13.21 -8.26
N ALA A 38 -1.31 12.69 -7.26
CA ALA A 38 -2.68 12.23 -7.42
C ALA A 38 -3.62 13.38 -7.78
N GLU A 39 -3.54 14.51 -7.07
CA GLU A 39 -4.33 15.71 -7.32
C GLU A 39 -4.10 16.27 -8.74
N ASN A 40 -2.84 16.27 -9.19
CA ASN A 40 -2.49 16.67 -10.56
C ASN A 40 -3.06 15.69 -11.61
N ALA A 41 -3.01 14.39 -11.35
CA ALA A 41 -3.54 13.38 -12.28
C ALA A 41 -5.07 13.40 -12.39
N ILE A 42 -5.80 13.73 -11.31
CA ILE A 42 -7.27 13.84 -11.30
C ILE A 42 -7.78 14.84 -12.35
N GLN A 43 -7.01 15.89 -12.65
CA GLN A 43 -7.38 16.89 -13.65
C GLN A 43 -7.48 16.31 -15.08
N HIS A 44 -6.85 15.16 -15.33
CA HIS A 44 -6.72 14.57 -16.65
C HIS A 44 -7.56 13.32 -16.88
N ILE A 45 -8.24 12.80 -15.84
CA ILE A 45 -9.11 11.63 -16.00
C ILE A 45 -10.50 12.04 -16.50
N VAL A 46 -11.19 11.14 -17.22
CA VAL A 46 -12.60 11.29 -17.60
C VAL A 46 -13.28 9.95 -17.30
N PRO A 47 -13.93 9.79 -16.13
CA PRO A 47 -14.36 8.48 -15.64
C PRO A 47 -15.26 7.70 -16.60
N ASP A 48 -16.12 8.39 -17.34
CA ASP A 48 -17.01 7.77 -18.34
C ASP A 48 -16.26 7.15 -19.52
N LEU A 49 -15.03 7.61 -19.80
CA LEU A 49 -14.16 7.08 -20.85
C LEU A 49 -13.23 5.96 -20.34
N MET A 50 -13.28 5.62 -19.06
CA MET A 50 -12.40 4.65 -18.40
C MET A 50 -13.05 3.27 -18.21
N ILE A 51 -14.13 2.98 -18.95
CA ILE A 51 -14.75 1.65 -18.98
C ILE A 51 -14.26 0.93 -20.25
N GLY A 52 -13.61 -0.23 -20.07
CA GLY A 52 -13.14 -1.03 -21.20
C GLY A 52 -14.25 -1.52 -22.14
N PHE A 53 -13.90 -1.77 -23.40
CA PHE A 53 -14.84 -2.30 -24.39
C PHE A 53 -15.34 -3.70 -24.01
N GLY A 54 -16.64 -3.94 -24.19
CA GLY A 54 -17.27 -5.24 -23.92
C GLY A 54 -17.52 -5.54 -22.43
N CYS A 55 -17.25 -4.58 -21.54
CA CYS A 55 -17.54 -4.73 -20.12
C CYS A 55 -19.05 -4.79 -19.86
N LYS A 56 -19.44 -5.74 -19.00
CA LYS A 56 -20.80 -5.80 -18.45
C LYS A 56 -20.94 -4.81 -17.30
N LYS A 57 -22.18 -4.48 -16.94
CA LYS A 57 -22.47 -3.70 -15.74
C LYS A 57 -21.87 -4.38 -14.51
N CYS A 58 -21.11 -3.62 -13.72
CA CYS A 58 -20.55 -4.06 -12.46
C CYS A 58 -21.66 -4.30 -11.43
N THR A 59 -21.51 -5.38 -10.67
CA THR A 59 -22.36 -5.72 -9.53
C THR A 59 -22.04 -4.83 -8.34
N THR A 60 -22.96 -4.73 -7.37
CA THR A 60 -22.74 -3.97 -6.14
C THR A 60 -21.46 -4.37 -5.42
N ARG A 61 -21.15 -5.67 -5.33
CA ARG A 61 -19.93 -6.15 -4.66
C ARG A 61 -18.66 -5.75 -5.38
N GLU A 62 -18.67 -5.75 -6.71
CA GLU A 62 -17.52 -5.30 -7.51
C GLU A 62 -17.29 -3.79 -7.31
N ILE A 63 -18.36 -3.01 -7.20
CA ILE A 63 -18.28 -1.58 -6.89
C ILE A 63 -17.72 -1.35 -5.48
N GLU A 64 -18.26 -2.07 -4.49
CA GLU A 64 -17.79 -2.01 -3.10
C GLU A 64 -16.30 -2.33 -2.98
N TYR A 65 -15.85 -3.39 -3.67
CA TYR A 65 -14.44 -3.73 -3.78
C TYR A 65 -13.61 -2.59 -4.40
N CYS A 66 -14.05 -2.04 -5.54
CA CYS A 66 -13.30 -0.96 -6.18
C CYS A 66 -13.21 0.31 -5.33
N LEU A 67 -14.12 0.52 -4.37
CA LEU A 67 -14.14 1.67 -3.49
C LEU A 67 -13.45 1.42 -2.14
N SER A 68 -13.04 0.17 -1.86
CA SER A 68 -12.28 -0.21 -0.67
C SER A 68 -10.76 -0.03 -0.88
N ASN A 69 -9.98 -0.26 0.17
CA ASN A 69 -8.52 -0.26 0.07
C ASN A 69 -7.98 -1.52 -0.61
N ASP A 70 -8.78 -2.58 -0.72
CA ASP A 70 -8.38 -3.87 -1.28
C ASP A 70 -7.91 -3.74 -2.74
N VAL A 71 -8.49 -2.81 -3.49
CA VAL A 71 -8.08 -2.52 -4.87
C VAL A 71 -6.64 -2.01 -4.97
N ILE A 72 -6.18 -1.24 -3.97
CA ILE A 72 -4.79 -0.75 -3.92
C ILE A 72 -3.86 -1.84 -3.40
N GLU A 73 -4.30 -2.64 -2.44
CA GLU A 73 -3.53 -3.79 -1.96
C GLU A 73 -3.29 -4.81 -3.10
N ASP A 74 -4.33 -5.09 -3.89
CA ASP A 74 -4.27 -5.98 -5.04
C ASP A 74 -3.47 -5.38 -6.20
N HIS A 75 -3.54 -4.05 -6.40
CA HIS A 75 -2.64 -3.37 -7.33
C HIS A 75 -1.18 -3.61 -6.97
N CYS A 76 -0.79 -3.36 -5.72
CA CYS A 76 0.58 -3.59 -5.24
C CYS A 76 0.98 -5.08 -5.28
N CYS A 77 0.00 -5.98 -5.35
CA CYS A 77 0.20 -7.41 -5.47
C CYS A 77 0.42 -7.86 -6.93
N CYS A 78 -0.47 -7.42 -7.81
CA CYS A 78 -0.67 -7.97 -9.15
C CYS A 78 0.03 -7.18 -10.26
N GLN A 79 0.12 -5.87 -10.12
CA GLN A 79 0.58 -4.98 -11.19
C GLN A 79 1.95 -4.41 -10.91
N ARG A 80 2.93 -5.32 -10.91
CA ARG A 80 4.32 -4.99 -10.59
C ARG A 80 5.04 -4.53 -11.86
N LYS A 81 5.59 -3.32 -11.80
CA LYS A 81 6.44 -2.61 -12.78
C LYS A 81 5.97 -2.58 -14.25
N TYR A 82 5.62 -1.38 -14.71
CA TYR A 82 6.28 -0.57 -15.76
C TYR A 82 5.54 0.78 -15.91
N HIS A 83 4.25 0.81 -15.57
CA HIS A 83 3.41 1.99 -15.58
C HIS A 83 2.46 1.98 -14.39
N GLU A 84 2.39 3.09 -13.66
CA GLU A 84 1.40 3.33 -12.62
C GLU A 84 -0.02 3.32 -13.25
N VAL A 85 -0.94 2.56 -12.69
CA VAL A 85 -2.34 2.46 -13.18
C VAL A 85 -3.30 3.32 -12.38
N PHE A 86 -2.96 3.65 -11.14
CA PHE A 86 -3.70 4.53 -10.26
C PHE A 86 -2.92 5.82 -9.97
N PRO A 87 -2.54 6.60 -11.01
CA PRO A 87 -1.78 7.83 -10.80
C PRO A 87 -2.57 8.92 -10.07
N TYR A 88 -3.89 8.73 -9.92
CA TYR A 88 -4.85 9.64 -9.31
C TYR A 88 -5.29 9.21 -7.90
N ILE A 89 -4.64 8.21 -7.30
CA ILE A 89 -4.87 7.78 -5.91
C ILE A 89 -3.54 7.73 -5.19
N GLU A 90 -3.42 8.43 -4.06
CA GLU A 90 -2.24 8.35 -3.21
C GLU A 90 -2.06 6.92 -2.68
N HIS A 91 -0.88 6.34 -2.90
CA HIS A 91 -0.51 5.03 -2.36
C HIS A 91 1.00 4.79 -2.38
N THR A 92 1.45 3.76 -1.68
CA THR A 92 2.83 3.28 -1.73
C THR A 92 2.83 1.77 -1.83
N CYS A 93 3.43 1.24 -2.90
CA CYS A 93 3.68 -0.18 -3.05
C CYS A 93 5.09 -0.52 -2.60
N TYR A 94 5.20 -1.60 -1.83
CA TYR A 94 6.49 -2.13 -1.39
C TYR A 94 6.82 -3.38 -2.18
N VAL A 95 8.12 -3.65 -2.35
CA VAL A 95 8.63 -4.87 -2.94
C VAL A 95 8.25 -6.05 -2.05
N ARG A 96 7.11 -6.66 -2.32
CA ARG A 96 6.67 -7.93 -1.74
C ARG A 96 7.44 -9.12 -2.32
N SER A 97 7.50 -10.22 -1.57
CA SER A 97 7.97 -11.51 -2.09
C SER A 97 7.13 -11.95 -3.29
N ARG A 98 7.61 -12.91 -4.08
CA ARG A 98 6.87 -13.41 -5.27
C ARG A 98 5.53 -14.08 -4.94
N ASN A 99 5.22 -14.29 -3.67
CA ASN A 99 4.07 -15.07 -3.20
C ASN A 99 2.93 -14.18 -2.66
N CYS A 100 2.72 -13.01 -3.25
CA CYS A 100 1.58 -12.19 -2.88
C CYS A 100 0.27 -12.81 -3.39
N GLU A 101 -0.77 -12.85 -2.55
CA GLU A 101 -2.11 -13.35 -2.90
C GLU A 101 -3.10 -12.18 -2.91
N PRO A 102 -3.78 -11.90 -4.04
CA PRO A 102 -4.77 -10.84 -4.11
C PRO A 102 -6.10 -11.23 -3.44
N THR A 103 -6.80 -10.25 -2.90
CA THR A 103 -8.07 -10.42 -2.20
C THR A 103 -9.19 -10.92 -3.12
N VAL A 104 -9.23 -10.49 -4.40
CA VAL A 104 -10.29 -10.84 -5.37
C VAL A 104 -10.12 -12.17 -6.07
N ARG A 105 -9.34 -13.10 -5.49
CA ARG A 105 -9.02 -14.46 -5.95
C ARG A 105 -7.71 -14.58 -6.72
N ASP A 106 -7.56 -13.87 -7.83
CA ASP A 106 -6.37 -13.94 -8.68
C ASP A 106 -6.16 -12.64 -9.47
N CYS A 107 -4.95 -12.43 -9.97
CA CYS A 107 -4.60 -11.20 -10.68
C CYS A 107 -5.34 -11.02 -12.02
N GLY A 108 -5.84 -12.09 -12.63
CA GLY A 108 -6.68 -11.99 -13.83
C GLY A 108 -8.08 -11.46 -13.50
N VAL A 109 -8.64 -11.82 -12.34
CA VAL A 109 -9.87 -11.20 -11.84
C VAL A 109 -9.64 -9.72 -11.52
N PHE A 110 -8.52 -9.41 -10.86
CA PHE A 110 -8.14 -8.02 -10.59
C PHE A 110 -8.07 -7.19 -11.88
N ASP A 111 -7.33 -7.64 -12.90
CA ASP A 111 -7.19 -6.91 -14.17
C ASP A 111 -8.54 -6.68 -14.88
N ARG A 112 -9.44 -7.66 -14.81
CA ARG A 112 -10.81 -7.53 -15.34
C ARG A 112 -11.61 -6.50 -14.54
N LEU A 113 -11.55 -6.53 -13.21
CA LEU A 113 -12.25 -5.56 -12.36
C LEU A 113 -11.68 -4.15 -12.54
N LEU A 114 -10.37 -4.02 -12.65
CA LEU A 114 -9.69 -2.76 -12.93
C LEU A 114 -10.20 -2.13 -14.23
N THR A 115 -10.16 -2.90 -15.32
CA THR A 115 -10.55 -2.45 -16.67
C THR A 115 -12.05 -2.16 -16.80
N CYS A 116 -12.90 -2.98 -16.16
CA CYS A 116 -14.35 -2.88 -16.35
C CYS A 116 -15.08 -2.06 -15.30
N CYS A 117 -14.51 -1.91 -14.10
CA CYS A 117 -15.20 -1.35 -12.94
C CYS A 117 -14.37 -0.27 -12.27
N CYS A 118 -13.18 -0.60 -11.78
CA CYS A 118 -12.55 0.21 -10.76
C CYS A 118 -12.10 1.57 -11.26
N HIS A 119 -11.54 1.68 -12.47
CA HIS A 119 -11.17 2.99 -13.00
C HIS A 119 -12.33 3.98 -13.08
N HIS A 120 -13.51 3.52 -13.52
CA HIS A 120 -14.70 4.36 -13.61
C HIS A 120 -15.19 4.83 -12.23
N TYR A 121 -15.38 3.91 -11.27
CA TYR A 121 -15.93 4.27 -9.96
C TYR A 121 -14.94 5.05 -9.10
N LEU A 122 -13.66 4.69 -9.11
CA LEU A 122 -12.62 5.44 -8.42
C LEU A 122 -12.46 6.83 -9.05
N GLY A 123 -12.39 6.91 -10.38
CA GLY A 123 -12.28 8.19 -11.07
C GLY A 123 -13.47 9.11 -10.78
N THR A 124 -14.68 8.55 -10.67
CA THR A 124 -15.89 9.31 -10.31
C THR A 124 -15.86 9.79 -8.86
N LYS A 125 -15.29 8.99 -7.93
CA LYS A 125 -15.13 9.37 -6.51
C LYS A 125 -14.05 10.45 -6.32
N CYS A 126 -13.01 10.44 -7.15
CA CYS A 126 -11.89 11.37 -7.04
C CYS A 126 -12.14 12.73 -7.70
N LYS A 127 -13.10 12.84 -8.63
CA LYS A 127 -13.54 14.10 -9.23
C LYS A 127 -14.58 14.81 -8.37
#